data_AF-A0A1F9ENG3-F1
#
_entry.id   AF-A0A1F9ENG3-F1
#
_cell.length_a   1.000
_cell.length_b   1.000
_cell.length_c   1.000
_cell.angle_alpha   90.00
_cell.angle_beta   90.00
_cell.angle_gamma   90.00
#
_symmetry.space_group_name_H-M   'P 1'
#
loop_
_entity.id
_entity.type
_entity.pdbx_description
1 polymer ?
#
loop_
_entity_poly.entity_id
_entity_poly.type
_entity_poly.pdbx_seq_one_letter_code
_entity_poly.pdbx_strand_id
1 'polypeptide(L)'
;MLSNMTNDLVEHGRITTTTPKAKVLRRHAEKMITLGKDGTVAARRRAMAFMKNKSTVTKLFDDLALRYKERNGGYTRILKLGVRPGDNAPMSIIE
;
A
#
# COMPACT_ATOMS: atom_id res chain seq x y z
N MET A 1 11.06 6.70 -2.65
CA MET A 1 10.98 5.64 -1.61
C MET A 1 9.55 5.18 -1.36
N LEU A 2 8.64 6.02 -0.85
CA LEU A 2 7.27 5.59 -0.49
C LEU A 2 6.43 5.12 -1.70
N SER A 3 6.62 5.73 -2.87
CA SER A 3 6.01 5.28 -4.13
C SER A 3 6.36 3.82 -4.43
N ASN A 4 7.66 3.49 -4.46
CA ASN A 4 8.13 2.11 -4.67
C ASN A 4 7.58 1.14 -3.61
N MET A 5 7.66 1.47 -2.32
CA MET A 5 7.09 0.62 -1.26
C MET A 5 5.57 0.41 -1.41
N THR A 6 4.84 1.41 -1.92
CA THR A 6 3.40 1.27 -2.19
C THR A 6 3.17 0.36 -3.39
N ASN A 7 3.99 0.47 -4.43
CA ASN A 7 3.96 -0.45 -5.58
C ASN A 7 4.24 -1.88 -5.13
N ASP A 8 5.28 -2.09 -4.32
CA ASP A 8 5.67 -3.41 -3.80
C ASP A 8 4.55 -4.01 -2.94
N LEU A 9 3.90 -3.20 -2.10
CA LEU A 9 2.76 -3.65 -1.30
C LEU A 9 1.55 -4.04 -2.17
N VAL A 10 1.25 -3.29 -3.23
CA VAL A 10 0.16 -3.63 -4.16
C VAL A 10 0.51 -4.87 -4.99
N GLU A 11 1.77 -5.02 -5.37
CA GLU A 11 2.26 -6.13 -6.17
C GLU A 11 2.26 -7.44 -5.38
N HIS A 12 2.85 -7.45 -4.18
CA HIS A 12 3.05 -8.65 -3.39
C HIS A 12 1.99 -8.88 -2.32
N GLY A 13 1.20 -7.85 -1.97
CA GLY A 13 0.18 -7.91 -0.92
C GLY A 13 0.73 -7.90 0.51
N ARG A 14 2.03 -8.10 0.70
CA ARG A 14 2.69 -8.12 2.01
C ARG A 14 4.14 -7.72 1.87
N ILE A 15 4.62 -6.81 2.72
CA ILE A 15 6.03 -6.43 2.79
C ILE A 15 6.52 -6.34 4.23
N THR A 16 7.80 -6.64 4.43
CA THR A 16 8.48 -6.49 5.73
C THR A 16 9.31 -5.22 5.71
N THR A 17 9.09 -4.33 6.67
CA THR A 17 9.81 -3.05 6.76
C THR A 17 9.98 -2.61 8.21
N THR A 18 10.59 -1.46 8.45
CA THR A 18 10.69 -0.92 9.81
C THR A 18 9.34 -0.35 10.26
N THR A 19 9.05 -0.43 11.56
CA THR A 19 7.79 0.00 12.16
C THR A 19 7.43 1.46 11.81
N PRO A 20 8.37 2.43 11.83
CA PRO A 20 8.08 3.79 11.40
C PRO A 20 7.69 3.86 9.91
N LYS A 21 8.40 3.14 9.04
CA LYS A 21 8.10 3.10 7.60
C LYS A 21 6.74 2.46 7.33
N ALA A 22 6.38 1.38 8.04
CA ALA A 22 5.08 0.74 7.92
C ALA A 22 3.93 1.71 8.30
N LYS A 23 4.09 2.46 9.40
CA LYS A 23 3.10 3.46 9.83
C LYS A 23 2.88 4.56 8.79
N VAL A 24 3.96 5.04 8.16
CA VAL A 24 3.86 6.06 7.10
C VAL A 24 3.26 5.46 5.83
N LEU A 25 3.70 4.27 5.43
CA LEU A 25 3.21 3.58 4.23
C LEU A 25 1.71 3.34 4.28
N ARG A 26 1.17 2.95 5.45
CA ARG A 26 -0.26 2.75 5.66
C ARG A 26 -1.11 3.91 5.15
N ARG A 27 -0.73 5.16 5.46
CA ARG A 27 -1.46 6.36 4.99
C ARG A 27 -1.53 6.45 3.46
N HIS A 28 -0.43 6.12 2.79
CA HIS A 28 -0.35 6.18 1.33
C HIS A 28 -1.10 5.02 0.69
N ALA A 29 -0.92 3.80 1.19
CA ALA A 29 -1.60 2.61 0.70
C ALA A 29 -3.13 2.73 0.82
N GLU A 30 -3.64 3.17 1.98
CA GLU A 30 -5.08 3.37 2.18
C GLU A 30 -5.66 4.42 1.22
N LYS A 31 -4.93 5.52 0.97
CA LYS A 31 -5.34 6.54 0.01
C LYS A 31 -5.36 6.00 -1.43
N MET A 32 -4.37 5.20 -1.83
CA MET A 32 -4.35 4.60 -3.16
C MET A 32 -5.51 3.62 -3.36
N ILE A 33 -5.80 2.75 -2.38
CA ILE A 33 -6.93 1.82 -2.46
C ILE A 33 -8.26 2.58 -2.53
N THR A 34 -8.39 3.68 -1.79
CA THR A 34 -9.58 4.55 -1.87
C THR A 34 -9.75 5.16 -3.26
N LEU A 35 -8.66 5.62 -3.89
CA LEU A 35 -8.70 6.09 -5.28
C LEU A 35 -9.06 4.96 -6.27
N GLY A 36 -8.55 3.75 -6.02
CA GLY A 36 -8.91 2.56 -6.81
C GLY A 36 -10.41 2.27 -6.77
N LYS A 37 -11.03 2.37 -5.59
CA LYS A 37 -12.48 2.19 -5.42
C LYS A 37 -13.34 3.25 -6.11
N ASP A 38 -12.86 4.49 -6.20
CA ASP A 38 -13.57 5.57 -6.91
C ASP A 38 -13.68 5.30 -8.42
N GLY A 39 -12.68 4.63 -9.01
CA GLY A 39 -12.75 4.15 -10.40
C GLY A 39 -12.72 5.25 -11.47
N THR A 40 -12.75 6.53 -11.11
CA THR A 40 -12.78 7.64 -12.07
C THR A 40 -11.45 7.79 -12.82
N VAL A 41 -11.51 8.34 -14.05
CA VAL A 41 -10.31 8.67 -14.83
C VAL A 41 -9.40 9.65 -14.07
N ALA A 42 -10.00 10.59 -13.34
CA ALA A 42 -9.28 11.53 -12.48
C ALA A 42 -8.54 10.80 -11.35
N ALA A 43 -9.17 9.83 -10.67
CA ALA A 43 -8.52 9.02 -9.66
C ALA A 43 -7.36 8.21 -10.24
N ARG A 44 -7.54 7.60 -11.42
CA ARG A 44 -6.48 6.85 -12.11
C ARG A 44 -5.27 7.72 -12.46
N ARG A 45 -5.49 8.95 -12.93
CA ARG A 45 -4.42 9.94 -13.19
C ARG A 45 -3.67 10.31 -11.91
N ARG A 46 -4.37 10.54 -10.80
CA ARG A 46 -3.75 10.85 -9.49
C ARG A 46 -2.91 9.68 -8.97
N ALA A 47 -3.42 8.45 -9.06
CA ALA A 47 -2.67 7.25 -8.67
C ALA A 47 -1.41 7.08 -9.54
N MET A 48 -1.52 7.26 -10.86
CA MET A 48 -0.39 7.16 -11.78
C MET A 48 0.68 8.23 -11.51
N ALA A 49 0.29 9.46 -11.16
CA ALA A 49 1.23 10.52 -10.81
C ALA A 49 2.11 10.17 -9.59
N PHE A 50 1.57 9.40 -8.63
CA PHE A 50 2.28 8.96 -7.44
C PHE A 50 3.07 7.66 -7.65
N MET A 51 2.41 6.61 -8.14
CA MET A 51 2.96 5.24 -8.26
C MET A 51 3.90 5.09 -9.46
N LYS A 52 3.67 5.85 -10.54
CA LYS A 52 4.46 5.85 -11.78
C LYS A 52 4.64 4.46 -12.43
N ASN A 53 3.82 3.48 -12.06
CA ASN A 53 3.87 2.12 -12.60
C ASN A 53 2.48 1.69 -13.06
N LYS A 54 2.35 1.39 -14.36
CA LYS A 54 1.08 1.04 -15.00
C LYS A 54 0.52 -0.32 -14.55
N SER A 55 1.36 -1.31 -14.25
CA SER A 55 0.90 -2.66 -13.86
C SER A 55 0.19 -2.61 -12.51
N THR A 56 0.87 -2.07 -11.50
CA THR A 56 0.35 -1.90 -10.14
C THR A 56 -0.90 -1.01 -10.10
N VAL A 57 -0.94 0.07 -10.89
CA VAL A 57 -2.14 0.91 -11.00
C VAL A 57 -3.30 0.13 -11.63
N THR A 58 -3.05 -0.72 -12.63
CA THR A 58 -4.12 -1.55 -13.21
C THR A 58 -4.65 -2.54 -12.17
N LYS A 59 -3.76 -3.25 -11.47
CA LYS A 59 -4.14 -4.16 -10.38
C LYS A 59 -4.94 -3.48 -9.25
N LEU A 60 -4.59 -2.23 -8.93
CA LEU A 60 -5.28 -1.43 -7.92
C LEU A 60 -6.73 -1.11 -8.27
N PHE A 61 -7.00 -0.80 -9.54
CA PHE A 61 -8.33 -0.41 -10.04
C PHE A 61 -9.19 -1.62 -10.45
N ASP A 62 -8.58 -2.78 -10.67
CA ASP A 62 -9.28 -4.00 -11.04
C ASP A 62 -9.48 -4.93 -9.83
N ASP A 63 -8.44 -5.68 -9.42
CA ASP A 63 -8.52 -6.71 -8.34
C ASP A 63 -8.78 -6.08 -6.97
N LEU A 64 -7.96 -5.10 -6.55
CA LEU A 64 -8.08 -4.53 -5.20
C LEU A 64 -9.36 -3.69 -5.02
N ALA A 65 -9.83 -3.04 -6.08
CA ALA A 65 -11.09 -2.29 -6.06
C ALA A 65 -12.28 -3.22 -5.84
N LEU A 66 -12.30 -4.38 -6.52
CA LEU A 66 -13.35 -5.39 -6.34
C LEU A 66 -13.27 -6.02 -4.95
N ARG A 67 -12.06 -6.40 -4.51
CA ARG A 67 -11.82 -7.03 -3.20
C ARG A 67 -12.27 -6.18 -2.03
N TYR A 68 -12.07 -4.86 -2.12
CA TYR A 68 -12.39 -3.93 -1.03
C TYR A 68 -13.65 -3.11 -1.26
N LYS A 69 -14.50 -3.51 -2.21
CA LYS A 69 -15.73 -2.78 -2.59
C LYS A 69 -16.61 -2.43 -1.38
N GLU A 70 -16.87 -3.41 -0.52
CA GLU A 70 -17.76 -3.26 0.65
C GLU A 70 -17.05 -2.70 1.89
N ARG A 71 -15.71 -2.71 1.91
CA ARG A 71 -14.93 -2.28 3.08
C ARG A 71 -14.74 -0.77 3.11
N ASN A 72 -15.18 -0.12 4.19
CA ASN A 72 -15.03 1.32 4.39
C ASN A 72 -13.79 1.65 5.24
N GLY A 73 -12.60 1.47 4.65
CA GLY A 73 -11.33 1.84 5.27
C GLY A 73 -10.61 0.72 6.02
N GLY A 74 -9.42 1.05 6.53
CA GLY A 74 -8.55 0.10 7.23
C GLY A 74 -8.10 -1.05 6.35
N TYR A 75 -7.66 -0.77 5.12
CA TYR A 75 -7.31 -1.79 4.13
C TYR A 75 -5.99 -2.51 4.41
N THR A 76 -5.18 -1.96 5.31
CA THR A 76 -3.88 -2.55 5.69
C THR A 76 -3.84 -2.82 7.18
N ARG A 77 -3.01 -3.79 7.56
CA ARG A 77 -2.71 -4.21 8.91
C ARG A 77 -1.19 -4.18 9.11
N ILE A 78 -0.76 -3.78 10.32
CA ILE A 78 0.65 -3.78 10.70
C ILE A 78 0.84 -4.81 11.82
N LEU A 79 1.69 -5.81 11.57
CA LEU A 79 2.05 -6.85 12.53
C LEU A 79 3.49 -6.62 12.99
N LYS A 80 3.73 -6.49 14.30
CA LYS A 80 5.08 -6.34 14.84
C LYS A 80 5.80 -7.69 14.83
N LEU A 81 7.04 -7.71 14.37
CA LEU A 81 7.87 -8.93 14.35
C LEU A 81 8.87 -8.99 15.50
N GLY A 82 9.50 -7.86 15.83
CA GLY A 82 10.63 -7.81 16.75
C GLY A 82 11.67 -6.81 16.28
N VAL A 83 12.92 -6.96 16.70
CA VAL A 83 14.02 -6.08 16.33
C VAL A 83 14.97 -6.77 15.36
N ARG A 84 15.54 -6.01 14.42
CA ARG A 84 16.51 -6.53 13.46
C ARG A 84 17.88 -6.70 14.14
N PRO A 85 18.57 -7.84 13.95
CA PRO A 85 19.93 -8.01 14.45
C PRO A 85 20.88 -7.02 13.76
N GLY A 86 21.80 -6.44 14.54
CA GLY A 86 22.78 -5.46 14.08
C GLY A 86 22.43 -4.03 14.51
N ASP A 87 21.33 -3.47 14.01
CA ASP A 87 20.94 -2.08 14.28
C ASP A 87 19.76 -1.92 15.26
N ASN A 88 19.25 -3.03 15.79
CA ASN A 88 18.13 -3.08 16.73
C ASN A 88 16.86 -2.36 16.23
N ALA A 89 16.71 -2.21 14.90
CA ALA A 89 15.58 -1.49 14.34
C ALA A 89 14.28 -2.29 14.52
N PRO A 90 13.19 -1.68 15.00
CA PRO A 90 11.93 -2.38 15.20
C PRO A 90 11.28 -2.71 13.85
N MET A 91 11.13 -3.98 13.54
CA MET A 91 10.57 -4.51 12.30
C MET A 91 9.09 -4.81 12.44
N SER A 92 8.36 -4.57 11.35
CA SER A 92 6.95 -4.89 11.21
C SER A 92 6.64 -5.37 9.79
N ILE A 93 5.64 -6.20 9.68
CA ILE A 93 5.02 -6.58 8.42
C ILE A 93 3.81 -5.67 8.20
N ILE A 94 3.64 -5.21 6.97
CA ILE A 94 2.42 -4.56 6.51
C ILE A 94 1.83 -5.34 5.34
N GLU A 95 0.52 -5.58 5.41
CA GLU A 95 -0.32 -6.32 4.45
C GLU A 95 -1.70 -5.68 4.35
#